data_AF-A0AAU6T7Q5-F1
#
_entry.id   AF-A0AAU6T7Q5-F1
#
_cell.length_a   1.000
_cell.length_b   1.000
_cell.length_c   1.000
_cell.angle_alpha   90.00
_cell.angle_beta   90.00
_cell.angle_gamma   90.00
#
_symmetry.space_group_name_H-M   'P 1'
#
loop_
_entity.id
_entity.type
_entity.pdbx_description
1 polymer ?
#
loop_
_entity_poly.entity_id
_entity_poly.type
_entity_poly.pdbx_seq_one_letter_code
_entity_poly.pdbx_strand_id
1 'polypeptide(L)'
;MKKPICALLLLLMLPFGMAHAAEFKLTGRTTWQLGQLMVNGLPFVIDDQTRFKDWLNEDDLGGTWVDLEGVVLDGVRYVREVEAIDEADEMELEGPVERGRIWGYTTSDNSLAPFEGRWLELECKFDGMRLSRCRQDD
;
A
#
# COMPACT_ATOMS: atom_id res chain seq x y z
N MET A 1 -10.98 -16.58 -64.00
CA MET A 1 -11.99 -17.09 -63.04
C MET A 1 -11.70 -16.41 -61.70
N LYS A 2 -12.47 -15.41 -61.20
CA LYS A 2 -13.60 -15.52 -60.24
C LYS A 2 -13.40 -16.72 -59.27
N LYS A 3 -13.35 -16.63 -57.92
CA LYS A 3 -13.72 -15.63 -56.89
C LYS A 3 -13.19 -16.16 -55.50
N PRO A 4 -13.42 -15.46 -54.36
CA PRO A 4 -12.56 -15.34 -53.17
C PRO A 4 -13.02 -16.15 -51.95
N ILE A 5 -12.23 -16.15 -50.85
CA ILE A 5 -12.60 -16.34 -49.42
C ILE A 5 -11.42 -15.74 -48.62
N CYS A 6 -11.51 -14.61 -47.89
CA CYS A 6 -12.29 -14.28 -46.70
C CYS A 6 -11.93 -15.13 -45.47
N ALA A 7 -10.98 -14.65 -44.65
CA ALA A 7 -10.96 -14.94 -43.21
C ALA A 7 -10.16 -13.85 -42.50
N LEU A 8 -10.90 -12.84 -42.07
CA LEU A 8 -10.57 -11.96 -40.96
C LEU A 8 -10.19 -12.83 -39.75
N LEU A 9 -8.94 -12.77 -39.30
CA LEU A 9 -8.57 -13.22 -37.96
C LEU A 9 -7.85 -12.06 -37.27
N LEU A 10 -8.64 -11.09 -36.79
CA LEU A 10 -8.27 -10.37 -35.59
C LEU A 10 -8.37 -11.40 -34.44
N LEU A 11 -7.22 -11.87 -33.96
CA LEU A 11 -7.13 -12.26 -32.56
C LEU A 11 -6.09 -11.34 -31.92
N LEU A 12 -6.62 -10.29 -31.29
CA LEU A 12 -5.92 -9.50 -30.28
C LEU A 12 -5.37 -10.47 -29.22
N MET A 13 -4.09 -10.82 -29.33
CA MET A 13 -3.32 -11.28 -28.17
C MET A 13 -2.95 -10.02 -27.38
N LEU A 14 -3.94 -9.40 -26.74
CA LEU A 14 -3.65 -8.55 -25.59
C LEU A 14 -3.09 -9.50 -24.52
N PRO A 15 -1.94 -9.18 -23.91
CA PRO A 15 -1.47 -9.98 -22.80
C PRO A 15 -2.55 -9.89 -21.72
N PHE A 16 -3.10 -11.03 -21.31
CA PHE A 16 -3.67 -11.12 -19.98
C PHE A 16 -2.51 -10.87 -19.03
N GLY A 17 -2.24 -9.59 -18.75
CA GLY A 17 -1.40 -9.21 -17.63
C GLY A 17 -2.07 -9.84 -16.43
N MET A 18 -1.40 -10.82 -15.83
CA MET A 18 -1.79 -11.29 -14.51
C MET A 18 -1.92 -10.04 -13.66
N ALA A 19 -3.09 -9.80 -13.07
CA ALA A 19 -3.20 -8.82 -12.01
C ALA A 19 -2.19 -9.25 -10.94
N HIS A 20 -1.03 -8.60 -10.92
CA HIS A 20 0.03 -8.92 -9.99
C HIS A 20 -0.37 -8.30 -8.67
N ALA A 21 -0.67 -9.14 -7.69
CA ALA A 21 -0.80 -8.70 -6.31
C ALA A 21 0.56 -8.15 -5.86
N ALA A 22 0.57 -6.94 -5.31
CA ALA A 22 1.78 -6.40 -4.67
C ALA A 22 1.55 -6.39 -3.15
N GLU A 23 2.49 -6.95 -2.40
CA GLU A 23 2.46 -6.90 -0.94
C GLU A 23 2.79 -5.48 -0.45
N PHE A 24 2.23 -5.10 0.69
CA PHE A 24 2.53 -3.83 1.34
C PHE A 24 2.69 -4.00 2.84
N LYS A 25 3.49 -3.08 3.40
CA LYS A 25 3.62 -2.83 4.83
C LYS A 25 3.45 -1.34 5.09
N LEU A 26 2.67 -1.00 6.12
CA LEU A 26 2.37 0.36 6.50
C LEU A 26 2.25 0.49 8.02
N THR A 27 3.21 1.17 8.63
CA THR A 27 3.06 1.75 9.96
C THR A 27 2.24 3.03 9.88
N GLY A 28 1.22 3.21 10.71
CA GLY A 28 0.46 4.45 10.71
C GLY A 28 -0.66 4.55 11.74
N ARG A 29 -1.08 5.79 12.01
CA ARG A 29 -2.26 6.03 12.85
C ARG A 29 -3.52 5.89 12.02
N THR A 30 -4.43 5.03 12.46
CA THR A 30 -5.68 4.81 11.73
C THR A 30 -6.82 5.71 12.21
N THR A 31 -7.80 5.91 11.34
CA THR A 31 -9.07 6.59 11.62
C THR A 31 -10.19 5.89 10.86
N TRP A 32 -11.43 6.07 11.32
CA TRP A 32 -12.60 5.60 10.60
C TRP A 32 -13.27 6.74 9.84
N GLN A 33 -13.52 6.54 8.55
CA GLN A 33 -14.28 7.49 7.73
C GLN A 33 -15.32 6.73 6.90
N LEU A 34 -16.61 7.02 7.13
CA LEU A 34 -17.72 6.40 6.39
C LEU A 34 -17.68 4.85 6.41
N GLY A 35 -17.22 4.25 7.51
CA GLY A 35 -17.08 2.80 7.65
C GLY A 35 -15.86 2.19 6.94
N GLN A 36 -14.91 3.01 6.49
CA GLN A 36 -13.63 2.55 5.94
C GLN A 36 -12.48 2.89 6.89
N LEU A 37 -11.55 1.95 7.03
CA LEU A 37 -10.29 2.18 7.73
C LEU A 37 -9.43 3.11 6.87
N MET A 38 -8.91 4.17 7.49
CA MET A 38 -8.11 5.17 6.82
C MET A 38 -6.76 5.31 7.50
N VAL A 39 -5.70 5.44 6.70
CA VAL A 39 -4.38 5.92 7.15
C VAL A 39 -3.95 7.05 6.22
N ASN A 40 -3.64 8.22 6.76
CA ASN A 40 -3.28 9.43 5.99
C ASN A 40 -4.27 9.79 4.85
N GLY A 41 -5.56 9.50 5.04
CA GLY A 41 -6.59 9.75 4.03
C GLY A 41 -6.64 8.71 2.89
N LEU A 42 -5.87 7.62 2.98
CA LEU A 42 -5.95 6.48 2.08
C LEU A 42 -6.86 5.38 2.67
N PRO A 43 -7.81 4.82 1.90
CA PRO A 43 -8.69 3.77 2.38
C PRO A 43 -8.04 2.39 2.31
N PHE A 44 -8.32 1.59 3.33
CA PHE A 44 -7.91 0.20 3.49
C PHE A 44 -9.13 -0.67 3.77
N VAL A 45 -9.19 -1.85 3.13
CA VAL A 45 -10.30 -2.79 3.25
C VAL A 45 -9.93 -3.87 4.26
N ILE A 46 -10.72 -3.95 5.32
CA ILE A 46 -10.77 -5.11 6.22
C ILE A 46 -11.83 -6.06 5.69
N ASP A 47 -11.52 -7.34 5.63
CA ASP A 47 -12.43 -8.41 5.21
C ASP A 47 -12.30 -9.63 6.12
N ASP A 48 -12.96 -10.73 5.75
CA ASP A 48 -12.94 -11.97 6.52
C ASP A 48 -11.58 -12.68 6.54
N GLN A 49 -10.60 -12.22 5.75
CA GLN A 49 -9.23 -12.71 5.73
C GLN A 49 -8.29 -11.86 6.60
N THR A 50 -8.74 -10.74 7.14
CA THR A 50 -7.91 -9.90 8.01
C THR A 50 -7.71 -10.56 9.38
N ARG A 51 -6.44 -10.68 9.79
CA ARG A 51 -6.04 -11.21 11.09
C ARG A 51 -5.60 -10.08 12.01
N PHE A 52 -6.17 -10.02 13.20
CA PHE A 52 -5.79 -9.06 14.23
C PHE A 52 -4.91 -9.75 15.27
N LYS A 53 -3.80 -9.13 15.65
CA LYS A 53 -2.86 -9.62 16.67
C LYS A 53 -3.23 -9.13 18.07
N ASP A 54 -2.73 -9.80 19.10
CA ASP A 54 -2.74 -9.35 20.49
C ASP A 54 -4.10 -8.86 21.05
N TRP A 55 -5.15 -9.64 20.82
CA TRP A 55 -6.54 -9.35 21.24
C TRP A 55 -7.15 -8.09 20.62
N LEU A 56 -6.46 -7.46 19.67
CA LEU A 56 -6.97 -6.37 18.88
C LEU A 56 -8.19 -6.84 18.07
N ASN A 57 -9.16 -5.94 17.91
CA ASN A 57 -10.26 -6.11 16.99
C ASN A 57 -10.54 -4.81 16.22
N GLU A 58 -11.50 -4.86 15.30
CA GLU A 58 -11.82 -3.73 14.42
C GLU A 58 -12.26 -2.46 15.17
N ASP A 59 -12.99 -2.60 16.27
CA ASP A 59 -13.49 -1.47 17.06
C ASP A 59 -12.34 -0.69 17.74
N ASP A 60 -11.19 -1.33 17.96
CA ASP A 60 -10.02 -0.74 18.61
C ASP A 60 -9.19 0.15 17.66
N LEU A 61 -9.41 0.09 16.35
CA LEU A 61 -8.48 0.72 15.41
C LEU A 61 -8.54 2.24 15.42
N GLY A 62 -9.70 2.83 15.71
CA GLY A 62 -9.91 4.28 15.62
C GLY A 62 -8.96 5.08 16.51
N GLY A 63 -7.98 5.75 15.90
CA GLY A 63 -6.98 6.56 16.61
C GLY A 63 -5.78 5.78 17.14
N THR A 64 -5.70 4.48 16.84
CA THR A 64 -4.62 3.56 17.24
C THR A 64 -3.51 3.57 16.18
N TRP A 65 -2.27 3.51 16.66
CA TRP A 65 -1.09 3.27 15.82
C TRP A 65 -0.96 1.77 15.57
N VAL A 66 -0.77 1.42 14.30
CA VAL A 66 -0.71 0.02 13.87
C VAL A 66 0.37 -0.20 12.84
N ASP A 67 0.83 -1.43 12.75
CA ASP A 67 1.43 -1.99 11.54
C ASP A 67 0.35 -2.75 10.76
N LEU A 68 0.18 -2.38 9.50
CA LEU A 68 -0.68 -3.06 8.54
C LEU A 68 0.18 -3.80 7.53
N GLU A 69 -0.07 -5.09 7.37
CA GLU A 69 0.43 -5.87 6.24
C GLU A 69 -0.73 -6.30 5.36
N GLY A 70 -0.51 -6.33 4.05
CA GLY A 70 -1.56 -6.73 3.14
C GLY A 70 -1.14 -6.80 1.68
N VAL A 71 -2.14 -6.78 0.81
CA VAL A 71 -1.95 -6.86 -0.63
C VAL A 71 -2.74 -5.78 -1.35
N VAL A 72 -2.16 -5.25 -2.43
CA VAL A 72 -2.85 -4.41 -3.40
C VAL A 72 -3.29 -5.26 -4.58
N LEU A 73 -4.60 -5.39 -4.76
CA LEU A 73 -5.24 -6.15 -5.83
C LEU A 73 -6.16 -5.22 -6.61
N ASP A 74 -5.91 -5.06 -7.91
CA ASP A 74 -6.68 -4.17 -8.80
C ASP A 74 -6.85 -2.74 -8.23
N GLY A 75 -5.82 -2.24 -7.54
CA GLY A 75 -5.80 -0.92 -6.90
C GLY A 75 -6.48 -0.82 -5.54
N VAL A 76 -7.06 -1.92 -5.04
CA VAL A 76 -7.68 -2.02 -3.70
C VAL A 76 -6.65 -2.54 -2.71
N ARG A 77 -6.52 -1.87 -1.55
CA ARG A 77 -5.59 -2.23 -0.47
C ARG A 77 -6.32 -3.11 0.54
N TYR A 78 -6.14 -4.42 0.43
CA TYR A 78 -6.72 -5.38 1.36
C TYR A 78 -5.77 -5.66 2.51
N VAL A 79 -6.23 -5.46 3.72
CA VAL A 79 -5.47 -5.73 4.94
C VAL A 79 -5.51 -7.22 5.25
N ARG A 80 -4.36 -7.80 5.56
CA ARG A 80 -4.22 -9.23 5.91
C ARG A 80 -3.79 -9.43 7.35
N GLU A 81 -2.99 -8.51 7.88
CA GLU A 81 -2.61 -8.51 9.27
C GLU A 81 -2.65 -7.09 9.85
N VAL A 82 -3.06 -7.01 11.11
CA VAL A 82 -3.07 -5.78 11.91
C VAL A 82 -2.47 -6.06 13.27
N GLU A 83 -1.45 -5.29 13.62
CA GLU A 83 -0.83 -5.28 14.95
C GLU A 83 -0.88 -3.88 15.52
N ALA A 84 -1.28 -3.74 16.79
CA ALA A 84 -1.23 -2.46 17.48
C ALA A 84 0.18 -2.23 18.04
N ILE A 85 0.69 -1.02 17.83
CA ILE A 85 2.04 -0.64 18.26
C ILE A 85 2.01 0.72 18.96
N ASP A 86 3.09 1.04 19.66
CA ASP A 86 3.36 2.39 20.10
C ASP A 86 3.97 3.21 18.94
N GLU A 87 3.75 4.52 18.94
CA GLU A 87 4.39 5.41 17.98
C GLU A 87 5.91 5.45 18.19
N ALA A 88 6.67 5.21 17.13
CA ALA A 88 8.13 5.19 17.14
C ALA A 88 8.74 6.30 16.27
N ASP A 89 10.03 6.60 16.49
CA ASP A 89 10.80 7.56 15.68
C ASP A 89 11.32 6.96 14.36
N GLU A 90 10.98 5.70 14.09
CA GLU A 90 11.35 4.95 12.91
C GLU A 90 10.12 4.22 12.37
N MET A 91 10.02 4.14 11.04
CA MET A 91 8.92 3.52 10.34
C MET A 91 9.45 2.63 9.22
N GLU A 92 8.93 1.42 9.14
CA GLU A 92 9.17 0.48 8.06
C GLU A 92 7.95 0.48 7.13
N LEU A 93 8.17 0.85 5.87
CA LEU A 93 7.11 1.06 4.89
C LEU A 93 7.46 0.33 3.61
N GLU A 94 6.56 -0.54 3.14
CA GLU A 94 6.68 -1.17 1.83
C GLU A 94 5.52 -0.71 0.95
N GLY A 95 5.85 -0.11 -0.19
CA GLY A 95 4.85 0.38 -1.12
C GLY A 95 5.40 1.24 -2.25
N PRO A 96 4.49 1.86 -3.03
CA PRO A 96 4.88 2.73 -4.12
C PRO A 96 5.33 4.09 -3.60
N VAL A 97 6.48 4.56 -4.10
CA VAL A 97 6.91 5.95 -3.94
C VAL A 97 6.42 6.76 -5.14
N GLU A 98 5.48 7.67 -4.91
CA GLU A 98 4.88 8.52 -5.95
C GLU A 98 4.71 9.96 -5.48
N ARG A 99 5.08 10.91 -6.34
CA ARG A 99 4.96 12.35 -6.12
C ARG A 99 5.59 12.77 -4.79
N GLY A 100 6.78 12.21 -4.49
CA GLY A 100 7.51 12.46 -3.25
C GLY A 100 6.82 11.95 -1.99
N ARG A 101 6.00 10.90 -2.11
CA ARG A 101 5.25 10.31 -0.99
C ARG A 101 5.31 8.79 -1.01
N ILE A 102 5.22 8.18 0.17
CA ILE A 102 4.89 6.77 0.36
C ILE A 102 3.73 6.71 1.36
N TRP A 103 2.64 6.01 0.99
CA TRP A 103 1.41 5.91 1.81
C TRP A 103 0.89 7.24 2.40
N GLY A 104 1.01 8.32 1.62
CA GLY A 104 0.57 9.66 2.00
C GLY A 104 1.59 10.49 2.81
N TYR A 105 2.58 9.84 3.42
CA TYR A 105 3.67 10.51 4.13
C TYR A 105 4.58 11.28 3.16
N THR A 106 5.02 12.46 3.57
CA THR A 106 6.01 13.28 2.85
C THR A 106 7.33 13.29 3.61
N THR A 107 8.42 13.64 2.94
CA THR A 107 9.71 13.86 3.60
C THR A 107 9.98 15.32 3.92
N SER A 108 10.73 15.55 5.00
CA SER A 108 11.29 16.87 5.34
C SER A 108 12.61 17.19 4.63
N ASP A 109 13.30 16.18 4.11
CA ASP A 109 14.68 16.25 3.58
C ASP A 109 14.82 15.73 2.14
N ASN A 110 13.70 15.45 1.46
CA ASN A 110 13.65 14.88 0.11
C ASN A 110 14.30 13.49 -0.03
N SER A 111 14.44 12.73 1.06
CA SER A 111 15.05 11.39 1.06
C SER A 111 14.31 10.33 0.24
N LEU A 112 13.05 10.59 -0.18
CA LEU A 112 12.30 9.70 -1.08
C LEU A 112 12.65 9.88 -2.56
N ALA A 113 13.28 10.99 -2.96
CA ALA A 113 13.52 11.30 -4.38
C ALA A 113 14.27 10.21 -5.16
N PRO A 114 15.27 9.50 -4.61
CA PRO A 114 15.95 8.41 -5.32
C PRO A 114 15.06 7.20 -5.63
N PHE A 115 13.89 7.11 -4.99
CA PHE A 115 13.00 5.96 -5.03
C PHE A 115 11.74 6.21 -5.86
N GLU A 116 11.55 7.42 -6.40
CA GLU A 116 10.37 7.83 -7.15
C GLU A 116 10.02 6.85 -8.29
N GLY A 117 8.75 6.46 -8.36
CA GLY A 117 8.20 5.53 -9.35
C GLY A 117 8.51 4.05 -9.09
N ARG A 118 9.09 3.71 -7.94
CA ARG A 118 9.42 2.33 -7.55
C ARG A 118 8.50 1.82 -6.44
N TRP A 119 8.34 0.50 -6.40
CA TRP A 119 7.76 -0.24 -5.28
C TRP A 119 8.91 -0.92 -4.52
N LEU A 120 9.06 -0.63 -3.23
CA LEU A 120 10.14 -1.15 -2.39
C LEU A 120 9.81 -0.99 -0.91
N GLU A 121 10.57 -1.70 -0.07
CA GLU A 121 10.61 -1.53 1.38
C GLU A 121 11.63 -0.45 1.78
N LEU A 122 11.23 0.39 2.73
CA LEU A 122 11.98 1.55 3.20
C LEU A 122 11.95 1.63 4.72
N GLU A 123 13.13 1.82 5.31
CA GLU A 123 13.29 2.28 6.70
C GLU A 123 13.44 3.81 6.68
N CYS A 124 12.59 4.52 7.42
CA CYS A 124 12.59 5.99 7.49
C CYS A 124 12.54 6.47 8.94
N LYS A 125 13.21 7.59 9.25
CA LYS A 125 12.97 8.33 10.50
C LYS A 125 11.68 9.13 10.42
N PHE A 126 10.93 9.18 11.52
CA PHE A 126 9.65 9.85 11.63
C PHE A 126 9.66 10.88 12.77
N ASP A 127 9.17 12.09 12.49
CA ASP A 127 9.15 13.20 13.46
C ASP A 127 7.75 13.44 14.09
N GLY A 128 6.81 12.52 13.90
CA GLY A 128 5.40 12.68 14.27
C GLY A 128 4.54 13.25 13.13
N MET A 129 5.14 13.73 12.03
CA MET A 129 4.42 14.31 10.90
C MET A 129 5.00 13.96 9.54
N ARG A 130 6.33 13.92 9.41
CA ARG A 130 7.07 13.73 8.16
C ARG A 130 8.18 12.71 8.34
N LEU A 131 8.50 12.07 7.22
CA LEU A 131 9.64 11.17 7.11
C LEU A 131 10.94 11.95 6.88
N SER A 132 12.06 11.31 7.18
CA SER A 132 13.41 11.75 6.82
C SER A 132 14.35 10.56 6.77
N ARG A 133 15.52 10.73 6.15
CA ARG A 133 16.58 9.72 6.10
C ARG A 133 16.12 8.34 5.60
N CYS A 134 15.14 8.33 4.70
CA CYS A 134 14.61 7.10 4.11
C CYS A 134 15.71 6.36 3.34
N ARG A 135 15.81 5.05 3.59
CA ARG A 135 16.78 4.15 2.98
C ARG A 135 16.04 2.87 2.59
N GLN A 136 16.43 2.28 1.46
CA GLN A 136 15.93 0.97 1.06
C GLN A 136 16.46 -0.07 2.06
N ASP A 137 15.56 -0.88 2.58
CA ASP A 137 15.92 -2.04 3.40
C ASP A 137 16.41 -3.18 2.48
N ASP A 138 17.45 -3.90 2.90
CA ASP A 138 18.22 -4.85 2.06
C ASP A 138 17.71 -6.30 2.14
#